data_AF-A0A401QH57-F1
#
_entry.id   AF-A0A401QH57-F1
#
_cell.length_a   1.000
_cell.length_b   1.000
_cell.length_c   1.000
_cell.angle_alpha   90.00
_cell.angle_beta   90.00
_cell.angle_gamma   90.00
#
_symmetry.space_group_name_H-M   'P 1'
#
loop_
_entity.id
_entity.type
_entity.pdbx_description
1 polymer ?
#
loop_
_entity_poly.entity_id
_entity_poly.type
_entity_poly.pdbx_seq_one_letter_code
_entity_poly.pdbx_strand_id
1 'polypeptide(L)'
;METINTRLDCVQELLEDEDLFFSLQSVISLFLDTDQLLSVLVQIPKQDTVQAAESKITNLIYLKHTLELVEPLQGTLKTCKTPLLKAYCSSLADSRFNLILEQIKTVINDDTRYIKGCLNMRTQKCYAVRPNINEFLDIARRTYTEIVDDVAGMITQLGEKYNLPLKTSFSTTRGFFIQLSSEGASFPNGQLPSEFMKVTVMKNTYNFTTADLIKMNERCQESLREIYHMTYLVVCKLLSEIYKHIHCLYKLSDAVSMLDMYNFRLRQGCFLFFLLQVTAF
;
A
#
# COMPACT_ATOMS: atom_id res chain seq x y z
N MET A 1 -10.54 37.97 -17.14
CA MET A 1 -9.16 38.48 -17.06
C MET A 1 -8.58 38.28 -15.66
N GLU A 2 -9.28 38.62 -14.58
CA GLU A 2 -8.80 38.43 -13.19
C GLU A 2 -8.26 37.02 -12.89
N THR A 3 -9.02 35.97 -13.21
CA THR A 3 -8.58 34.58 -12.93
C THR A 3 -7.30 34.19 -13.68
N ILE A 4 -7.04 34.76 -14.85
CA ILE A 4 -5.79 34.48 -15.59
C ILE A 4 -4.63 35.18 -14.89
N ASN A 5 -4.81 36.44 -14.50
CA ASN A 5 -3.78 37.22 -13.79
C ASN A 5 -3.42 36.56 -12.45
N THR A 6 -4.39 36.14 -11.65
CA THR A 6 -4.12 35.49 -10.36
C THR A 6 -3.32 34.19 -10.52
N ARG A 7 -3.54 33.45 -11.62
CA ARG A 7 -2.77 32.24 -11.92
C ARG A 7 -1.36 32.57 -12.40
N LEU A 8 -1.19 33.63 -13.19
CA LEU A 8 0.13 34.12 -13.62
C LEU A 8 0.96 34.60 -12.42
N ASP A 9 0.35 35.30 -11.47
CA ASP A 9 1.02 35.75 -10.25
C ASP A 9 1.60 34.57 -9.46
N CYS A 10 0.87 33.44 -9.39
CA CYS A 10 1.36 32.22 -8.74
C CYS A 10 2.55 31.61 -9.46
N VAL A 11 2.53 31.59 -10.79
CA VAL A 11 3.64 31.08 -11.61
C VAL A 11 4.86 31.98 -11.44
N GLN A 12 4.66 33.29 -11.43
CA GLN A 12 5.73 34.26 -11.20
C GLN A 12 6.37 34.08 -9.81
N GLU A 13 5.57 33.95 -8.76
CA GLU A 13 6.09 33.70 -7.41
C GLU A 13 6.92 32.41 -7.33
N LEU A 14 6.48 31.33 -7.98
CA LEU A 14 7.23 30.07 -8.04
C LEU A 14 8.50 30.14 -8.90
N LEU A 15 8.59 31.10 -9.83
CA LEU A 15 9.80 31.34 -10.63
C LEU A 15 10.82 32.22 -9.89
N GLU A 16 10.35 33.13 -9.03
CA GLU A 16 11.20 34.03 -8.25
C GLU A 16 11.84 33.35 -7.03
N ASP A 17 11.19 32.31 -6.49
CA ASP A 17 11.64 31.54 -5.32
C ASP A 17 11.87 30.06 -5.69
N GLU A 18 13.12 29.73 -6.06
CA GLU A 18 13.52 28.38 -6.44
C GLU A 18 13.37 27.37 -5.28
N ASP A 19 13.71 27.80 -4.06
CA ASP A 19 13.62 26.94 -2.87
C ASP A 19 12.16 26.53 -2.59
N LEU A 20 11.22 27.49 -2.73
CA LEU A 20 9.79 27.23 -2.66
C LEU A 20 9.35 26.26 -3.75
N PHE A 21 9.79 26.46 -5.00
CA PHE A 21 9.43 25.59 -6.11
C PHE A 21 9.90 24.15 -5.90
N PHE A 22 11.17 23.94 -5.53
CA PHE A 22 11.70 22.60 -5.28
C PHE A 22 11.08 21.95 -4.04
N SER A 23 10.81 22.73 -2.99
CA SER A 23 10.10 22.24 -1.81
C SER A 23 8.69 21.77 -2.16
N LEU A 24 7.95 22.57 -2.92
CA LEU A 24 6.60 22.23 -3.36
C LEU A 24 6.61 21.01 -4.29
N GLN A 25 7.57 20.95 -5.22
CA GLN A 25 7.76 19.81 -6.10
C GLN A 25 8.03 18.51 -5.33
N SER A 26 8.89 18.58 -4.31
CA SER A 26 9.23 17.40 -3.50
C SER A 26 7.99 16.80 -2.85
N VAL A 27 7.09 17.64 -2.31
CA VAL A 27 5.87 17.21 -1.66
C VAL A 27 4.82 16.73 -2.68
N ILE A 28 4.57 17.49 -3.75
CA ILE A 28 3.59 17.12 -4.78
C ILE A 28 3.95 15.80 -5.45
N SER A 29 5.24 15.54 -5.68
CA SER A 29 5.69 14.30 -6.31
C SER A 29 5.39 13.04 -5.48
N LEU A 30 5.10 13.19 -4.19
CA LEU A 30 4.71 12.10 -3.29
C LEU A 30 3.21 11.85 -3.30
N PHE A 31 2.40 12.79 -3.79
CA PHE A 31 0.96 12.58 -3.95
C PHE A 31 0.71 11.54 -5.05
N LEU A 32 -0.22 10.65 -4.76
CA LEU A 32 -0.80 9.76 -5.76
C LEU A 32 -1.93 10.50 -6.47
N ASP A 33 -2.41 9.93 -7.58
CA ASP A 33 -3.60 10.43 -8.26
C ASP A 33 -4.80 10.43 -7.31
N THR A 34 -5.09 11.62 -6.75
CA THR A 34 -6.09 11.81 -5.70
C THR A 34 -7.50 11.80 -6.31
N ASP A 35 -7.65 12.24 -7.56
CA ASP A 35 -8.91 12.19 -8.29
C ASP A 35 -9.32 10.74 -8.57
N GLN A 36 -8.38 9.93 -9.06
CA GLN A 36 -8.59 8.50 -9.27
C GLN A 36 -8.88 7.80 -7.94
N LEU A 37 -8.11 8.10 -6.89
CA LEU A 37 -8.32 7.54 -5.55
C LEU A 37 -9.75 7.80 -5.06
N LEU A 38 -10.23 9.06 -5.15
CA LEU A 38 -11.57 9.42 -4.71
C LEU A 38 -12.64 8.73 -5.53
N SER A 39 -12.46 8.64 -6.85
CA SER A 39 -13.36 7.92 -7.75
C SER A 39 -13.51 6.45 -7.34
N VAL A 40 -12.41 5.75 -7.03
CA VAL A 40 -12.44 4.34 -6.62
C VAL A 40 -12.92 4.15 -5.18
N LEU A 41 -12.64 5.11 -4.29
CA LEU A 41 -13.13 5.09 -2.91
C LEU A 41 -14.66 5.11 -2.89
N VAL A 42 -15.31 6.03 -3.61
CA VAL A 42 -16.78 6.17 -3.58
C VAL A 42 -17.52 5.08 -4.35
N GLN A 43 -16.85 4.36 -5.25
CA GLN A 43 -17.46 3.25 -5.99
C GLN A 43 -17.81 2.09 -5.05
N ILE A 44 -19.09 1.75 -4.96
CA ILE A 44 -19.55 0.56 -4.25
C ILE A 44 -19.37 -0.63 -5.20
N PRO A 45 -18.54 -1.64 -4.86
CA PRO A 45 -18.37 -2.81 -5.70
C PRO A 45 -19.71 -3.54 -5.87
N LYS A 46 -20.03 -3.93 -7.11
CA LYS A 46 -21.28 -4.66 -7.44
C LYS A 46 -21.28 -6.11 -6.93
N GLN A 47 -20.11 -6.64 -6.60
CA GLN A 47 -19.91 -8.01 -6.13
C GLN A 47 -18.87 -8.02 -5.00
N ASP A 48 -19.18 -8.74 -3.92
CA ASP A 48 -18.25 -8.99 -2.83
C ASP A 48 -17.21 -10.05 -3.25
N THR A 49 -16.11 -9.58 -3.83
CA THR A 49 -14.98 -10.42 -4.23
C THR A 49 -13.75 -10.14 -3.37
N VAL A 50 -12.85 -11.11 -3.23
CA VAL A 50 -11.57 -10.92 -2.53
C VAL A 50 -10.76 -9.79 -3.16
N GLN A 51 -10.82 -9.64 -4.48
CA GLN A 51 -10.14 -8.55 -5.20
C GLN A 51 -10.73 -7.17 -4.84
N ALA A 52 -12.05 -7.07 -4.70
CA ALA A 52 -12.69 -5.83 -4.24
C ALA A 52 -12.25 -5.48 -2.80
N ALA A 53 -12.15 -6.47 -1.92
CA ALA A 53 -11.62 -6.32 -0.58
C ALA A 53 -10.18 -5.80 -0.57
N GLU A 54 -9.30 -6.46 -1.33
CA GLU A 54 -7.89 -6.06 -1.46
C GLU A 54 -7.74 -4.64 -2.02
N SER A 55 -8.59 -4.26 -2.98
CA SER A 55 -8.61 -2.90 -3.55
C SER A 55 -9.01 -1.88 -2.49
N LYS A 56 -10.08 -2.12 -1.71
CA LYS A 56 -10.50 -1.18 -0.65
C LYS A 56 -9.45 -0.98 0.43
N ILE A 57 -8.78 -2.05 0.87
CA ILE A 57 -7.67 -1.95 1.83
C ILE A 57 -6.54 -1.09 1.25
N THR A 58 -6.20 -1.33 -0.02
CA THR A 58 -5.16 -0.57 -0.72
C THR A 58 -5.51 0.91 -0.82
N ASN A 59 -6.75 1.24 -1.19
CA ASN A 59 -7.21 2.62 -1.29
C ASN A 59 -7.24 3.31 0.08
N LEU A 60 -7.53 2.59 1.16
CA LEU A 60 -7.47 3.15 2.50
C LEU A 60 -6.03 3.50 2.91
N ILE A 61 -5.05 2.64 2.57
CA ILE A 61 -3.62 2.92 2.79
C ILE A 61 -3.19 4.14 1.97
N TYR A 62 -3.69 4.27 0.73
CA TYR A 62 -3.41 5.44 -0.11
C TYR A 62 -4.00 6.71 0.50
N LEU A 63 -5.23 6.64 1.01
CA LEU A 63 -5.87 7.77 1.67
C LEU A 63 -5.09 8.20 2.92
N LYS A 64 -4.61 7.25 3.73
CA LYS A 64 -3.72 7.52 4.88
C LYS A 64 -2.50 8.32 4.42
N HIS A 65 -1.79 7.81 3.40
CA HIS A 65 -0.60 8.45 2.84
C HIS A 65 -0.90 9.87 2.31
N THR A 66 -1.97 10.03 1.54
CA THR A 66 -2.41 11.34 1.04
C THR A 66 -2.70 12.34 2.16
N LEU A 67 -3.32 11.89 3.26
CA LEU A 67 -3.61 12.73 4.42
C LEU A 67 -2.36 13.11 5.21
N GLU A 68 -1.38 12.20 5.33
CA GLU A 68 -0.08 12.48 5.96
C GLU A 68 0.72 13.55 5.19
N LEU A 69 0.47 13.73 3.89
CA LEU A 69 1.11 14.76 3.06
C LEU A 69 0.43 16.14 3.15
N VAL A 70 -0.76 16.24 3.76
CA VAL A 70 -1.50 17.52 3.88
C VAL A 70 -0.72 18.53 4.72
N GLU A 71 -0.18 18.10 5.86
CA GLU A 71 0.59 18.98 6.75
C GLU A 71 1.91 19.48 6.11
N PRO A 72 2.75 18.61 5.50
CA PRO A 72 3.89 19.06 4.71
C PRO A 72 3.53 20.04 3.59
N LEU A 73 2.44 19.76 2.84
CA LEU A 73 1.99 20.64 1.76
C LEU A 73 1.56 22.01 2.29
N GLN A 74 0.82 22.03 3.40
CA GLN A 74 0.44 23.26 4.07
C GLN A 74 1.66 24.03 4.57
N GLY A 75 2.66 23.34 5.13
CA GLY A 75 3.92 23.93 5.58
C GLY A 75 4.62 24.70 4.46
N THR A 76 4.71 24.09 3.28
CA THR A 76 5.31 24.73 2.09
C THR A 76 4.49 25.92 1.59
N LEU A 77 3.16 25.83 1.60
CA LEU A 77 2.31 26.91 1.10
C LEU A 77 2.19 28.12 2.06
N LYS A 78 2.58 27.99 3.32
CA LYS A 78 2.54 29.10 4.31
C LYS A 78 3.48 30.24 3.95
N THR A 79 4.57 29.98 3.23
CA THR A 79 5.55 31.00 2.82
C THR A 79 5.10 31.77 1.58
N CYS A 80 4.11 31.26 0.85
CA CYS A 80 3.54 31.91 -0.33
C CYS A 80 2.82 33.22 0.02
N LYS A 81 2.92 34.19 -0.87
CA LYS A 81 2.38 35.55 -0.76
C LYS A 81 1.12 35.73 -1.61
N THR A 82 1.03 35.03 -2.73
CA THR A 82 -0.08 35.16 -3.68
C THR A 82 -1.43 34.77 -3.06
N PRO A 83 -2.51 35.51 -3.35
CA PRO A 83 -3.83 35.25 -2.76
C PRO A 83 -4.36 33.84 -3.04
N LEU A 84 -4.08 33.28 -4.22
CA LEU A 84 -4.56 31.95 -4.61
C LEU A 84 -3.83 30.83 -3.86
N LEU A 85 -2.50 30.89 -3.72
CA LEU A 85 -1.76 29.90 -2.93
C LEU A 85 -2.12 29.97 -1.44
N LYS A 86 -2.34 31.18 -0.92
CA LYS A 86 -2.88 31.38 0.45
C LYS A 86 -4.29 30.81 0.62
N ALA A 87 -5.14 30.90 -0.40
CA ALA A 87 -6.46 30.30 -0.37
C ALA A 87 -6.36 28.76 -0.31
N TYR A 88 -5.47 28.14 -1.08
CA TYR A 88 -5.20 26.70 -0.98
C TYR A 88 -4.66 26.32 0.41
N CYS A 89 -3.67 27.05 0.92
CA CYS A 89 -3.14 26.84 2.28
C CYS A 89 -4.25 26.89 3.35
N SER A 90 -5.17 27.85 3.22
CA SER A 90 -6.32 28.00 4.14
C SER A 90 -7.30 26.84 4.00
N SER A 91 -7.55 26.34 2.78
CA SER A 91 -8.38 25.16 2.56
C SER A 91 -7.76 23.89 3.14
N LEU A 92 -6.43 23.78 3.16
CA LEU A 92 -5.70 22.66 3.78
C LEU A 92 -5.70 22.72 5.32
N ALA A 93 -6.10 23.85 5.92
CA ALA A 93 -6.24 23.99 7.37
C ALA A 93 -7.54 23.37 7.94
N ASP A 94 -8.32 22.69 7.11
CA ASP A 94 -9.56 22.05 7.51
C ASP A 94 -9.30 20.92 8.52
N SER A 95 -9.81 21.08 9.75
CA SER A 95 -9.68 20.09 10.83
C SER A 95 -10.18 18.68 10.46
N ARG A 96 -11.03 18.56 9.43
CA ARG A 96 -11.53 17.26 8.94
C ARG A 96 -10.41 16.37 8.41
N PHE A 97 -9.31 16.92 7.88
CA PHE A 97 -8.19 16.09 7.43
C PHE A 97 -7.55 15.33 8.59
N ASN A 98 -7.28 16.03 9.70
CA ASN A 98 -6.74 15.42 10.91
C ASN A 98 -7.75 14.46 11.55
N LEU A 99 -9.04 14.81 11.57
CA LEU A 99 -10.09 13.92 12.06
C LEU A 99 -10.10 12.58 11.31
N ILE A 100 -10.09 12.62 9.96
CA ILE A 100 -10.07 11.42 9.13
C ILE A 100 -8.76 10.64 9.35
N LEU A 101 -7.62 11.33 9.39
CA LEU A 101 -6.33 10.68 9.59
C LEU A 101 -6.27 9.94 10.93
N GLU A 102 -6.72 10.57 12.01
CA GLU A 102 -6.76 9.94 13.33
C GLU A 102 -7.75 8.76 13.36
N GLN A 103 -8.92 8.87 12.72
CA GLN A 103 -9.83 7.73 12.55
C GLN A 103 -9.16 6.56 11.80
N ILE A 104 -8.43 6.84 10.73
CA ILE A 104 -7.68 5.80 10.01
C ILE A 104 -6.63 5.18 10.91
N LYS A 105 -5.85 5.98 11.64
CA LYS A 105 -4.83 5.48 12.57
C LYS A 105 -5.43 4.65 13.69
N THR A 106 -6.65 4.91 14.18
CA THR A 106 -7.25 4.04 15.21
C THR A 106 -7.43 2.59 14.73
N VAL A 107 -7.61 2.38 13.43
CA VAL A 107 -7.90 1.06 12.83
C VAL A 107 -6.68 0.47 12.12
N ILE A 108 -5.91 1.28 11.41
CA ILE A 108 -4.77 0.86 10.58
C ILE A 108 -3.48 1.06 11.35
N ASN A 109 -2.56 0.10 11.24
CA ASN A 109 -1.27 0.16 11.89
C ASN A 109 -0.42 1.30 11.29
N ASP A 110 0.31 2.02 12.14
CA ASP A 110 1.13 3.16 11.74
C ASP A 110 2.26 2.73 10.79
N ASP A 111 2.79 1.52 11.01
CA ASP A 111 3.83 0.92 10.15
C ASP A 111 3.32 0.53 8.76
N THR A 112 2.00 0.52 8.55
CA THR A 112 1.41 0.29 7.22
C THR A 112 1.62 1.53 6.38
N ARG A 113 2.67 1.51 5.55
CA ARG A 113 3.03 2.60 4.64
C ARG A 113 2.77 2.21 3.19
N TYR A 114 2.45 3.21 2.37
CA TYR A 114 2.51 3.06 0.93
C TYR A 114 3.97 2.87 0.49
N ILE A 115 4.29 1.71 -0.06
CA ILE A 115 5.58 1.46 -0.72
C ILE A 115 5.30 0.95 -2.13
N LYS A 116 5.70 1.75 -3.12
CA LYS A 116 5.53 1.45 -4.55
C LYS A 116 6.17 0.10 -4.89
N GLY A 117 5.36 -0.86 -5.35
CA GLY A 117 5.80 -2.23 -5.64
C GLY A 117 5.66 -3.26 -4.50
N CYS A 118 5.50 -2.83 -3.24
CA CYS A 118 5.25 -3.73 -2.10
C CYS A 118 3.77 -3.95 -1.80
N LEU A 119 2.87 -3.30 -2.53
CA LEU A 119 1.41 -3.49 -2.43
C LEU A 119 0.94 -4.91 -2.76
N ASN A 120 1.83 -5.73 -3.32
CA ASN A 120 1.63 -7.15 -3.58
C ASN A 120 2.01 -8.04 -2.38
N MET A 121 2.50 -7.48 -1.27
CA MET A 121 2.83 -8.25 -0.09
C MET A 121 1.54 -8.58 0.67
N ARG A 122 1.00 -9.78 0.40
CA ARG A 122 -0.11 -10.38 1.16
C ARG A 122 0.02 -10.17 2.67
N THR A 123 1.26 -10.23 3.19
CA THR A 123 1.60 -10.01 4.59
C THR A 123 1.24 -8.62 5.10
N GLN A 124 1.56 -7.54 4.37
CA GLN A 124 1.20 -6.18 4.81
C GLN A 124 -0.33 -6.02 4.89
N LYS A 125 -1.06 -6.59 3.94
CA LYS A 125 -2.53 -6.52 3.95
C LYS A 125 -3.14 -7.36 5.08
N CYS A 126 -2.57 -8.53 5.40
CA CYS A 126 -3.04 -9.37 6.52
C CYS A 126 -2.93 -8.66 7.88
N TYR A 127 -1.89 -7.83 8.05
CA TYR A 127 -1.58 -7.14 9.30
C TYR A 127 -1.79 -5.62 9.25
N ALA A 128 -2.45 -5.12 8.21
CA ALA A 128 -2.71 -3.69 8.03
C ALA A 128 -3.61 -3.14 9.14
N VAL A 129 -4.64 -3.90 9.55
CA VAL A 129 -5.52 -3.53 10.67
C VAL A 129 -4.85 -3.87 11.99
N ARG A 130 -4.91 -2.95 12.96
CA ARG A 130 -4.35 -3.13 14.31
C ARG A 130 -4.97 -4.34 15.03
N PRO A 131 -4.24 -4.97 15.96
CA PRO A 131 -4.84 -5.97 16.86
C PRO A 131 -5.89 -5.31 17.76
N ASN A 132 -6.84 -6.11 18.25
CA ASN A 132 -7.95 -5.71 19.13
C ASN A 132 -9.01 -4.81 18.49
N ILE A 133 -8.97 -4.62 17.17
CA ILE A 133 -10.03 -3.90 16.43
C ILE A 133 -11.21 -4.82 16.12
N ASN A 134 -10.94 -6.10 15.88
CA ASN A 134 -11.95 -7.09 15.59
C ASN A 134 -11.50 -8.46 16.11
N GLU A 135 -12.22 -9.00 17.09
CA GLU A 135 -11.85 -10.27 17.75
C GLU A 135 -11.79 -11.43 16.76
N PHE A 136 -12.72 -11.50 15.80
CA PHE A 136 -12.73 -12.55 14.78
C PHE A 136 -11.53 -12.45 13.83
N LEU A 137 -11.11 -11.24 13.45
CA LEU A 137 -9.90 -11.02 12.66
C LEU A 137 -8.66 -11.52 13.42
N ASP A 138 -8.58 -11.25 14.71
CA ASP A 138 -7.46 -11.68 15.54
C ASP A 138 -7.46 -13.21 15.76
N ILE A 139 -8.63 -13.84 15.89
CA ILE A 139 -8.77 -15.30 15.90
C ILE A 139 -8.30 -15.87 14.55
N ALA A 140 -8.76 -15.33 13.42
CA ALA A 140 -8.37 -15.80 12.10
C ALA A 140 -6.85 -15.68 11.87
N ARG A 141 -6.23 -14.59 12.32
CA ARG A 141 -4.77 -14.40 12.30
C ARG A 141 -4.03 -15.43 13.15
N ARG A 142 -4.54 -15.74 14.34
CA ARG A 142 -3.96 -16.77 15.22
C ARG A 142 -4.02 -18.14 14.55
N THR A 143 -5.19 -18.52 14.01
CA THR A 143 -5.37 -19.76 13.27
C THR A 143 -4.40 -19.85 12.09
N TYR A 144 -4.17 -18.75 11.37
CA TYR A 144 -3.19 -18.71 10.29
C TYR A 144 -1.77 -18.99 10.80
N THR A 145 -1.34 -18.32 11.88
CA THR A 145 -0.02 -18.55 12.49
C THR A 145 0.15 -19.98 12.97
N GLU A 146 -0.86 -20.54 13.64
CA GLU A 146 -0.85 -21.95 14.10
C GLU A 146 -0.69 -22.92 12.91
N ILE A 147 -1.39 -22.69 11.80
CA ILE A 147 -1.23 -23.52 10.59
C ILE A 147 0.19 -23.40 10.01
N VAL A 148 0.79 -22.21 10.01
CA VAL A 148 2.15 -22.00 9.52
C VAL A 148 3.17 -22.71 10.41
N ASP A 149 2.99 -22.65 11.73
CA ASP A 149 3.84 -23.34 12.70
C ASP A 149 3.71 -24.86 12.59
N ASP A 150 2.49 -25.39 12.42
CA ASP A 150 2.23 -26.80 12.16
C ASP A 150 2.91 -27.27 10.86
N VAL A 151 2.92 -26.44 9.79
CA VAL A 151 3.59 -26.75 8.52
C VAL A 151 5.09 -26.86 8.74
N ALA A 152 5.67 -25.91 9.47
CA ALA A 152 7.10 -25.95 9.81
C ALA A 152 7.45 -27.19 10.64
N GLY A 153 6.62 -27.50 11.66
CA GLY A 153 6.79 -28.68 12.51
C GLY A 153 6.72 -29.99 11.72
N MET A 154 5.75 -30.14 10.81
CA MET A 154 5.64 -31.31 9.94
C MET A 154 6.90 -31.50 9.08
N ILE A 155 7.40 -30.42 8.47
CA ILE A 155 8.58 -30.49 7.59
C ILE A 155 9.84 -30.85 8.40
N THR A 156 9.98 -30.33 9.62
CA THR A 156 11.06 -30.74 10.53
C THR A 156 10.98 -32.23 10.88
N GLN A 157 9.79 -32.73 11.25
CA GLN A 157 9.60 -34.16 11.54
C GLN A 157 9.91 -35.05 10.33
N LEU A 158 9.53 -34.62 9.11
CA LEU A 158 9.89 -35.32 7.88
C LEU A 158 11.42 -35.29 7.63
N GLY A 159 12.07 -34.18 7.94
CA GLY A 159 13.52 -34.03 7.84
C GLY A 159 14.25 -34.99 8.78
N GLU A 160 13.80 -35.10 10.03
CA GLU A 160 14.33 -36.04 11.02
C GLU A 160 14.06 -37.50 10.63
N LYS A 161 12.82 -37.83 10.23
CA LYS A 161 12.39 -39.18 9.83
C LYS A 161 13.25 -39.76 8.70
N TYR A 162 13.56 -38.94 7.70
CA TYR A 162 14.33 -39.37 6.53
C TYR A 162 15.81 -38.98 6.60
N ASN A 163 16.24 -38.31 7.67
CA ASN A 163 17.58 -37.74 7.83
C ASN A 163 18.01 -36.87 6.63
N LEU A 164 17.09 -36.02 6.16
CA LEU A 164 17.27 -35.13 5.01
C LEU A 164 17.20 -33.66 5.45
N PRO A 165 18.06 -32.77 4.92
CA PRO A 165 18.03 -31.35 5.22
C PRO A 165 16.87 -30.63 4.48
N LEU A 166 15.64 -30.93 4.90
CA LEU A 166 14.42 -30.34 4.35
C LEU A 166 14.26 -28.89 4.81
N LYS A 167 13.84 -28.02 3.89
CA LYS A 167 13.54 -26.62 4.17
C LYS A 167 12.12 -26.28 3.71
N THR A 168 11.40 -25.54 4.54
CA THR A 168 10.11 -24.95 4.17
C THR A 168 10.34 -23.79 3.22
N SER A 169 9.56 -23.71 2.14
CA SER A 169 9.59 -22.61 1.18
C SER A 169 8.17 -22.28 0.73
N PHE A 170 7.94 -21.03 0.31
CA PHE A 170 6.61 -20.54 -0.03
C PHE A 170 6.60 -19.87 -1.41
N SER A 171 5.54 -20.08 -2.18
CA SER A 171 5.27 -19.38 -3.43
C SER A 171 3.80 -18.98 -3.50
N THR A 172 3.52 -17.80 -4.06
CA THR A 172 2.15 -17.28 -4.18
C THR A 172 1.23 -18.16 -5.03
N THR A 173 1.78 -18.86 -6.03
CA THR A 173 1.01 -19.73 -6.93
C THR A 173 0.86 -21.16 -6.41
N ARG A 174 1.80 -21.63 -5.58
CA ARG A 174 1.89 -23.03 -5.15
C ARG A 174 1.61 -23.26 -3.66
N GLY A 175 1.60 -22.20 -2.86
CA GLY A 175 1.61 -22.29 -1.40
C GLY A 175 2.98 -22.72 -0.84
N PHE A 176 2.95 -23.32 0.34
CA PHE A 176 4.10 -23.95 0.98
C PHE A 176 4.53 -25.22 0.23
N PHE A 177 5.83 -25.38 0.04
CA PHE A 177 6.46 -26.55 -0.56
C PHE A 177 7.77 -26.88 0.17
N ILE A 178 8.22 -28.12 0.01
CA ILE A 178 9.45 -28.61 0.63
C ILE A 178 10.58 -28.45 -0.38
N GLN A 179 11.70 -27.91 0.09
CA GLN A 179 12.91 -27.72 -0.67
C GLN A 179 14.04 -28.54 -0.05
N LEU A 180 14.80 -29.25 -0.89
CA LEU A 180 15.98 -30.02 -0.51
C LEU A 180 17.15 -29.64 -1.43
N SER A 181 18.29 -29.28 -0.84
CA SER A 181 19.53 -29.09 -1.58
C SER A 181 20.14 -30.45 -1.92
N SER A 182 20.60 -30.61 -3.17
CA SER A 182 21.34 -31.80 -3.60
C SER A 182 22.74 -31.87 -2.97
N GLU A 183 23.29 -30.73 -2.53
CA GLU A 183 24.56 -30.68 -1.79
C GLU A 183 24.38 -31.27 -0.39
N GLY A 184 24.87 -32.51 -0.20
CA GLY A 184 24.82 -33.24 1.08
C GLY A 184 23.63 -34.18 1.26
N ALA A 185 22.74 -34.32 0.27
CA ALA A 185 21.63 -35.27 0.33
C ALA A 185 22.11 -36.71 0.04
N SER A 186 22.21 -37.55 1.07
CA SER A 186 22.35 -39.00 0.92
C SER A 186 20.96 -39.63 1.05
N PHE A 187 20.45 -40.21 -0.03
CA PHE A 187 19.13 -40.83 -0.04
C PHE A 187 19.22 -42.25 0.53
N PRO A 188 18.36 -42.64 1.48
CA PRO A 188 18.22 -44.05 1.83
C PRO A 188 17.79 -44.81 0.56
N ASN A 189 18.64 -45.74 0.10
CA ASN A 189 18.49 -46.54 -1.13
C ASN A 189 18.55 -45.76 -2.47
N GLY A 190 19.05 -44.52 -2.49
CA GLY A 190 19.22 -43.77 -3.73
C GLY A 190 17.93 -43.20 -4.34
N GLN A 191 16.81 -43.25 -3.62
CA GLN A 191 15.51 -42.77 -4.09
C GLN A 191 14.85 -41.83 -3.08
N LEU A 192 14.06 -40.86 -3.57
CA LEU A 192 13.21 -40.03 -2.72
C LEU A 192 12.08 -40.91 -2.12
N PRO A 193 11.71 -40.70 -0.84
CA PRO A 193 10.53 -41.32 -0.24
C PRO A 193 9.27 -41.18 -1.11
N SER A 194 8.47 -42.24 -1.20
CA SER A 194 7.24 -42.29 -2.00
C SER A 194 6.12 -41.38 -1.49
N GLU A 195 6.24 -40.90 -0.25
CA GLU A 195 5.38 -39.89 0.36
C GLU A 195 5.53 -38.51 -0.30
N PHE A 196 6.65 -38.26 -0.99
CA PHE A 196 6.91 -37.01 -1.71
C PHE A 196 6.31 -37.05 -3.12
N MET A 197 5.47 -36.06 -3.39
CA MET A 197 4.73 -35.90 -4.64
C MET A 197 5.15 -34.62 -5.38
N LYS A 198 4.82 -34.55 -6.67
CA LYS A 198 5.09 -33.40 -7.56
C LYS A 198 6.57 -32.93 -7.51
N VAL A 199 7.49 -33.89 -7.50
CA VAL A 199 8.93 -33.63 -7.43
C VAL A 199 9.39 -32.87 -8.69
N THR A 200 9.99 -31.70 -8.49
CA THR A 200 10.56 -30.86 -9.55
C THR A 200 12.00 -30.52 -9.21
N VAL A 201 12.93 -30.72 -10.14
CA VAL A 201 14.35 -30.41 -9.96
C VAL A 201 14.68 -29.11 -10.67
N MET A 202 15.22 -28.14 -9.95
CA MET A 202 15.69 -26.87 -10.51
C MET A 202 17.06 -26.54 -9.94
N LYS A 203 18.07 -26.37 -10.80
CA LYS A 203 19.43 -25.92 -10.43
C LYS A 203 19.94 -26.55 -9.12
N ASN A 204 20.03 -27.88 -9.08
CA ASN A 204 20.54 -28.64 -7.93
C ASN A 204 19.66 -28.62 -6.67
N THR A 205 18.40 -28.23 -6.81
CA THR A 205 17.41 -28.19 -5.72
C THR A 205 16.19 -29.03 -6.09
N TYR A 206 15.79 -29.95 -5.19
CA TYR A 206 14.56 -30.71 -5.29
C TYR A 206 13.43 -29.92 -4.62
N ASN A 207 12.31 -29.78 -5.31
CA ASN A 207 11.08 -29.17 -4.80
C ASN A 207 9.98 -30.23 -4.83
N PHE A 208 9.29 -30.44 -3.72
CA PHE A 208 8.22 -31.43 -3.64
C PHE A 208 7.18 -31.03 -2.60
N THR A 209 6.09 -31.80 -2.54
CA THR A 209 5.01 -31.62 -1.58
C THR A 209 4.54 -32.98 -1.06
N THR A 210 3.70 -33.00 -0.03
CA THR A 210 3.07 -34.22 0.51
C THR A 210 1.55 -34.05 0.48
N ALA A 211 0.81 -35.14 0.65
CA ALA A 211 -0.66 -35.06 0.68
C ALA A 211 -1.14 -34.20 1.86
N ASP A 212 -0.47 -34.29 3.00
CA ASP A 212 -0.80 -33.49 4.17
C ASP A 212 -0.41 -32.02 4.01
N LEU A 213 0.72 -31.72 3.35
CA LEU A 213 1.09 -30.34 3.04
C LEU A 213 0.10 -29.68 2.07
N ILE A 214 -0.47 -30.43 1.12
CA ILE A 214 -1.55 -29.93 0.24
C ILE A 214 -2.78 -29.55 1.08
N LYS A 215 -3.24 -30.42 1.98
CA LYS A 215 -4.39 -30.13 2.87
C LYS A 215 -4.13 -28.91 3.76
N MET A 216 -2.92 -28.78 4.29
CA MET A 216 -2.54 -27.64 5.11
C MET A 216 -2.47 -26.34 4.31
N ASN A 217 -2.03 -26.40 3.05
CA ASN A 217 -2.08 -25.26 2.15
C ASN A 217 -3.52 -24.81 1.86
N GLU A 218 -4.45 -25.75 1.67
CA GLU A 218 -5.88 -25.43 1.50
C GLU A 218 -6.45 -24.71 2.74
N ARG A 219 -6.18 -25.25 3.94
CA ARG A 219 -6.56 -24.61 5.22
C ARG A 219 -5.94 -23.23 5.39
N CYS A 220 -4.68 -23.06 5.01
CA CYS A 220 -3.97 -21.79 5.02
C CYS A 220 -4.62 -20.76 4.07
N GLN A 221 -4.98 -21.16 2.85
CA GLN A 221 -5.69 -20.29 1.91
C GLN A 221 -7.09 -19.92 2.39
N GLU A 222 -7.79 -20.82 3.06
CA GLU A 222 -9.09 -20.53 3.68
C GLU A 222 -8.98 -19.51 4.81
N SER A 223 -8.05 -19.71 5.74
CA SER A 223 -7.78 -18.77 6.82
C SER A 223 -7.37 -17.39 6.29
N LEU A 224 -6.55 -17.33 5.23
CA LEU A 224 -6.23 -16.06 4.56
C LEU A 224 -7.47 -15.38 3.97
N ARG A 225 -8.37 -16.13 3.30
CA ARG A 225 -9.62 -15.57 2.75
C ARG A 225 -10.48 -14.96 3.85
N GLU A 226 -10.56 -15.62 5.00
CA GLU A 226 -11.29 -15.11 6.17
C GLU A 226 -10.65 -13.83 6.73
N ILE A 227 -9.32 -13.80 6.89
CA ILE A 227 -8.59 -12.58 7.29
C ILE A 227 -8.91 -11.42 6.34
N TYR A 228 -8.86 -11.64 5.02
CA TYR A 228 -9.17 -10.61 4.03
C TYR A 228 -10.63 -10.14 4.13
N HIS A 229 -11.57 -11.07 4.32
CA HIS A 229 -12.98 -10.74 4.46
C HIS A 229 -13.25 -9.92 5.74
N MET A 230 -12.73 -10.34 6.89
CA MET A 230 -12.91 -9.61 8.14
C MET A 230 -12.23 -8.24 8.10
N THR A 231 -11.03 -8.16 7.52
CA THR A 231 -10.34 -6.88 7.27
C THR A 231 -11.20 -5.96 6.41
N TYR A 232 -11.81 -6.47 5.34
CA TYR A 232 -12.69 -5.70 4.48
C TYR A 232 -13.90 -5.14 5.22
N LEU A 233 -14.57 -5.94 6.07
CA LEU A 233 -15.72 -5.47 6.85
C LEU A 233 -15.34 -4.31 7.78
N VAL A 234 -14.20 -4.43 8.46
CA VAL A 234 -13.66 -3.36 9.33
C VAL A 234 -13.37 -2.10 8.51
N VAL A 235 -12.71 -2.25 7.36
CA VAL A 235 -12.38 -1.13 6.45
C VAL A 235 -13.62 -0.47 5.88
N CYS A 236 -14.64 -1.22 5.47
CA CYS A 236 -15.90 -0.68 4.98
C CYS A 236 -16.64 0.14 6.04
N LYS A 237 -16.65 -0.34 7.29
CA LYS A 237 -17.20 0.41 8.42
C LYS A 237 -16.45 1.74 8.61
N LEU A 238 -15.12 1.71 8.60
CA LEU A 238 -14.32 2.93 8.69
C LEU A 238 -14.60 3.89 7.53
N LEU A 239 -14.61 3.40 6.29
CA LEU A 239 -14.90 4.20 5.11
C LEU A 239 -16.27 4.87 5.17
N SER A 240 -17.28 4.20 5.75
CA SER A 240 -18.61 4.79 5.94
C SER A 240 -18.59 6.03 6.85
N GLU A 241 -17.69 6.08 7.84
CA GLU A 241 -17.47 7.26 8.68
C GLU A 241 -16.72 8.35 7.92
N ILE A 242 -15.70 7.97 7.13
CA ILE A 242 -14.92 8.89 6.31
C ILE A 242 -15.79 9.58 5.24
N TYR A 243 -16.75 8.86 4.64
CA TYR A 243 -17.62 9.42 3.61
C TYR A 243 -18.48 10.57 4.10
N LYS A 244 -18.75 10.67 5.41
CA LYS A 244 -19.44 11.82 6.02
C LYS A 244 -18.64 13.12 5.86
N HIS A 245 -17.34 13.01 5.60
CA HIS A 245 -16.40 14.13 5.43
C HIS A 245 -15.82 14.21 4.01
N ILE A 246 -16.34 13.46 3.03
CA ILE A 246 -15.77 13.32 1.67
C ILE A 246 -15.52 14.65 0.94
N HIS A 247 -16.32 15.69 1.23
CA HIS A 247 -16.16 17.00 0.60
C HIS A 247 -14.78 17.63 0.84
N CYS A 248 -14.15 17.45 2.01
CA CYS A 248 -12.80 18.01 2.23
C CYS A 248 -11.77 17.33 1.31
N LEU A 249 -11.95 16.05 1.02
CA LEU A 249 -11.05 15.29 0.17
C LEU A 249 -11.15 15.74 -1.30
N TYR A 250 -12.34 16.07 -1.80
CA TYR A 250 -12.48 16.68 -3.14
C TYR A 250 -11.76 18.02 -3.24
N LYS A 251 -11.87 18.88 -2.21
CA LYS A 251 -11.13 20.15 -2.16
C LYS A 251 -9.61 19.95 -2.15
N LEU A 252 -9.14 18.91 -1.45
CA LEU A 252 -7.73 18.52 -1.45
C LEU A 252 -7.30 18.10 -2.85
N SER A 253 -8.11 17.27 -3.53
CA SER A 253 -7.84 16.83 -4.90
C SER A 253 -7.72 18.02 -5.85
N ASP A 254 -8.67 18.94 -5.83
CA ASP A 254 -8.64 20.16 -6.65
C ASP A 254 -7.38 21.00 -6.40
N ALA A 255 -6.99 21.16 -5.13
CA ALA A 255 -5.80 21.92 -4.76
C ALA A 255 -4.53 21.22 -5.26
N VAL A 256 -4.39 19.92 -5.06
CA VAL A 256 -3.22 19.12 -5.51
C VAL A 256 -3.13 19.13 -7.03
N SER A 257 -4.23 18.87 -7.75
CA SER A 257 -4.27 18.86 -9.22
C SER A 257 -3.90 20.22 -9.81
N MET A 258 -4.35 21.32 -9.20
CA MET A 258 -3.96 22.67 -9.63
C MET A 258 -2.48 22.96 -9.38
N LEU A 259 -1.94 22.55 -8.22
CA LEU A 259 -0.54 22.74 -7.89
C LEU A 259 0.39 21.88 -8.77
N ASP A 260 -0.01 20.65 -9.08
CA ASP A 260 0.72 19.76 -9.99
C ASP A 260 0.74 20.32 -11.42
N MET A 261 -0.38 20.91 -11.89
CA MET A 261 -0.42 21.60 -13.17
C MET A 261 0.63 22.74 -13.25
N TYR A 262 0.78 23.54 -12.20
CA TYR A 262 1.82 24.57 -12.17
C TYR A 262 3.22 23.97 -12.18
N ASN A 263 3.45 22.90 -11.41
CA ASN A 263 4.73 22.20 -11.38
C ASN A 263 5.11 21.63 -12.76
N PHE A 264 4.16 20.97 -13.40
CA PHE A 264 4.33 20.36 -14.71
C PHE A 264 4.62 21.40 -15.80
N ARG A 265 3.90 22.53 -15.79
CA ARG A 265 4.13 23.63 -16.75
C ARG A 265 5.50 24.27 -16.58
N LEU A 266 5.95 24.47 -15.33
CA LEU A 266 7.28 25.00 -15.02
C LEU A 266 8.40 24.01 -15.39
N ARG A 267 8.13 22.70 -15.39
CA ARG A 267 9.05 21.68 -15.92
C ARG A 267 9.14 21.70 -17.46
N GLN A 268 8.01 21.81 -18.16
CA GLN A 268 7.97 21.73 -19.63
C GLN A 268 8.38 23.04 -20.32
N GLY A 269 7.96 24.18 -19.78
CA GLY A 269 8.46 25.49 -20.18
C GLY A 269 9.77 25.73 -19.45
N CYS A 270 10.87 25.15 -19.95
CA CYS A 270 12.24 25.26 -19.45
C CYS A 270 12.42 26.45 -18.49
N PHE A 271 12.62 26.17 -17.20
CA PHE A 271 12.99 27.15 -16.18
C PHE A 271 14.10 28.11 -16.69
N LEU A 272 15.04 27.61 -17.50
CA LEU A 272 16.06 28.41 -18.21
C LEU A 272 15.52 29.38 -19.28
N PHE A 273 14.50 29.00 -20.06
CA PHE A 273 13.96 29.83 -21.14
C PHE A 273 13.13 31.00 -20.61
N PHE A 274 12.43 30.80 -19.49
CA PHE A 274 11.69 31.87 -18.81
C PHE A 274 12.62 32.83 -18.06
N LEU A 275 13.65 32.32 -17.36
CA LEU A 275 14.69 33.16 -16.74
C LEU A 275 15.42 34.04 -17.79
N LEU A 276 15.78 33.47 -18.95
CA LEU A 276 16.42 34.22 -20.04
C LEU A 276 15.54 35.32 -20.64
N GLN A 277 14.20 35.19 -20.61
CA GLN A 277 13.30 36.24 -21.07
C GLN A 277 13.05 37.33 -20.02
N VAL A 278 13.08 37.00 -18.73
CA VAL A 278 12.89 37.98 -17.65
C VAL A 278 14.15 38.79 -17.38
N THR A 279 15.36 38.26 -17.63
CA THR A 279 16.61 39.04 -17.56
C THR A 279 16.88 39.91 -18.81
N ALA A 280 16.00 39.86 -19.82
CA ALA A 280 16.16 40.59 -21.09
C ALA A 280 15.29 41.86 -21.19
N PHE A 281 14.71 42.33 -20.09
CA PHE A 281 14.02 43.63 -19.99
C PHE A 281 14.53 44.45 -18.82
#